data_AF-U4LA75-F1
#
_entry.id   AF-U4LA75-F1
#
_cell.length_a   1.000
_cell.length_b   1.000
_cell.length_c   1.000
_cell.angle_alpha   90.00
_cell.angle_beta   90.00
_cell.angle_gamma   90.00
#
_symmetry.space_group_name_H-M   'P 1'
#
loop_
_entity.id
_entity.type
_entity.pdbx_description
1 polymer ?
#
loop_
_entity_poly.entity_id
_entity_poly.type
_entity_poly.pdbx_seq_one_letter_code
_entity_poly.pdbx_strand_id
1 'polypeptide(L)'
;MPPQRTSLVHNSLHVFVRPLTPRDAEKCHQVTKASRAPAMAVEQLSHLLLTCSPTTLGMFTTIIQHDDFEGHPPGLALAPKNEIYLGFMIGETDYGSGEGATLKIHGVWVLPEYEDLGVGNALVKGYTDRVRPAKVAKRIVKRIDDEEKARAMKWYVDAGFAVDPWETSRIMLDCF
;
A
#
# COMPACT_ATOMS: atom_id res chain seq x y z
N MET A 1 -36.06 20.34 21.97
CA MET A 1 -34.59 20.45 21.86
C MET A 1 -34.20 20.06 20.44
N PRO A 2 -33.44 20.88 19.70
CA PRO A 2 -32.88 20.45 18.43
C PRO A 2 -31.75 19.44 18.70
N PRO A 3 -31.52 18.45 17.82
CA PRO A 3 -30.37 17.56 17.96
C PRO A 3 -29.09 18.38 17.78
N GLN A 4 -28.21 18.33 18.79
CA GLN A 4 -26.88 18.92 18.71
C GLN A 4 -26.12 18.21 17.60
N ARG A 5 -25.67 18.98 16.59
CA ARG A 5 -24.68 18.53 15.63
C ARG A 5 -23.41 18.22 16.42
N THR A 6 -23.08 16.94 16.56
CA THR A 6 -21.77 16.51 17.02
C THR A 6 -20.75 16.95 15.98
N SER A 7 -20.04 18.02 16.29
CA SER A 7 -18.83 18.44 15.60
C SER A 7 -17.80 17.32 15.74
N LEU A 8 -17.67 16.47 14.72
CA LEU A 8 -16.53 15.57 14.59
C LEU A 8 -15.26 16.43 14.60
N VAL A 9 -14.49 16.30 15.68
CA VAL A 9 -13.19 16.95 15.84
C VAL A 9 -12.32 16.51 14.66
N HIS A 10 -11.98 17.45 13.78
CA HIS A 10 -11.29 17.25 12.49
C HIS A 10 -9.85 16.69 12.59
N ASN A 11 -9.40 16.18 13.74
CA ASN A 11 -7.97 16.01 14.07
C ASN A 11 -7.53 14.60 14.51
N SER A 12 -8.36 13.56 14.45
CA SER A 12 -8.00 12.24 15.01
C SER A 12 -7.83 11.11 13.98
N LEU A 13 -7.53 11.43 12.71
CA LEU A 13 -7.15 10.45 11.70
C LEU A 13 -5.63 10.37 11.59
N HIS A 14 -5.06 9.27 12.07
CA HIS A 14 -3.62 9.01 11.96
C HIS A 14 -3.36 7.98 10.86
N VAL A 15 -2.78 8.45 9.75
CA VAL A 15 -2.36 7.57 8.65
C VAL A 15 -1.01 6.96 8.98
N PHE A 16 -0.90 5.64 8.87
CA PHE A 16 0.34 4.92 9.07
C PHE A 16 0.49 3.79 8.04
N VAL A 17 1.72 3.27 7.94
CA VAL A 17 2.12 2.30 6.93
C VAL A 17 2.92 1.19 7.59
N ARG A 18 2.57 -0.06 7.33
CA ARG A 18 3.26 -1.23 7.89
C ARG A 18 3.39 -2.37 6.87
N PRO A 19 4.38 -3.26 7.04
CA PRO A 19 4.40 -4.53 6.31
C PRO A 19 3.11 -5.32 6.53
N LEU A 20 2.68 -6.00 5.48
CA LEU A 20 1.55 -6.91 5.55
C LEU A 20 2.01 -8.31 5.99
N THR A 21 1.11 -9.00 6.66
CA THR A 21 1.28 -10.37 7.15
C THR A 21 0.15 -11.25 6.63
N PRO A 22 0.26 -12.59 6.67
CA PRO A 22 -0.83 -13.48 6.28
C PRO A 22 -2.16 -13.21 7.02
N ARG A 23 -2.12 -12.59 8.21
CA ARG A 23 -3.32 -12.20 8.97
C ARG A 23 -4.14 -11.10 8.30
N ASP A 24 -3.51 -10.36 7.39
CA ASP A 24 -4.13 -9.24 6.67
C ASP A 24 -4.87 -9.71 5.40
N ALA A 25 -4.76 -10.98 5.01
CA ALA A 25 -5.25 -11.48 3.72
C ALA A 25 -6.74 -11.24 3.50
N GLU A 26 -7.59 -11.49 4.50
CA GLU A 26 -9.04 -11.30 4.40
C GLU A 26 -9.40 -9.82 4.19
N LYS A 27 -8.74 -8.93 4.94
CA LYS A 27 -8.97 -7.48 4.80
C LYS A 27 -8.44 -6.96 3.46
N CYS A 28 -7.28 -7.46 3.01
CA CYS A 28 -6.75 -7.16 1.68
C CYS A 28 -7.71 -7.62 0.58
N HIS A 29 -8.31 -8.80 0.72
CA HIS A 29 -9.28 -9.32 -0.23
C HIS A 29 -10.51 -8.40 -0.35
N GLN A 30 -11.04 -7.93 0.78
CA GLN A 30 -12.13 -6.95 0.80
C GLN A 30 -11.75 -5.66 0.08
N VAL A 31 -10.53 -5.15 0.31
CA VAL A 31 -10.01 -3.97 -0.42
C VAL A 31 -9.90 -4.26 -1.92
N THR A 32 -9.43 -5.44 -2.34
CA THR A 32 -9.35 -5.76 -3.77
C THR A 32 -10.71 -5.78 -4.45
N LYS A 33 -11.75 -6.29 -3.76
CA LYS A 33 -13.14 -6.32 -4.26
C LYS A 33 -13.76 -4.93 -4.39
N ALA A 34 -13.38 -4.00 -3.51
CA ALA A 34 -13.90 -2.64 -3.50
C ALA A 34 -13.09 -1.69 -4.40
N SER A 35 -11.81 -1.99 -4.66
CA SER A 35 -10.95 -1.18 -5.50
C SER A 35 -11.32 -1.29 -6.98
N ARG A 36 -10.78 -0.36 -7.79
CA ARG A 36 -10.84 -0.44 -9.26
C ARG A 36 -9.78 -1.36 -9.87
N ALA A 37 -8.83 -1.87 -9.08
CA ALA A 37 -7.84 -2.82 -9.57
C ALA A 37 -8.43 -4.24 -9.60
N PRO A 38 -7.89 -5.16 -10.43
CA PRO A 38 -8.36 -6.54 -10.48
C PRO A 38 -8.41 -7.19 -9.11
N ALA A 39 -9.55 -7.83 -8.80
CA ALA A 39 -9.74 -8.55 -7.56
C ALA A 39 -8.78 -9.74 -7.45
N MET A 40 -8.30 -10.03 -6.25
CA MET A 40 -7.41 -11.16 -5.98
C MET A 40 -8.05 -12.10 -4.96
N ALA A 41 -7.91 -13.41 -5.16
CA ALA A 41 -8.45 -14.41 -4.25
C ALA A 41 -7.72 -14.38 -2.89
N VAL A 42 -8.44 -14.74 -1.81
CA VAL A 42 -7.88 -14.76 -0.45
C VAL A 42 -6.68 -15.72 -0.35
N GLU A 43 -6.75 -16.85 -1.04
CA GLU A 43 -5.71 -17.87 -1.05
C GLU A 43 -4.43 -17.36 -1.72
N GLN A 44 -4.58 -16.65 -2.84
CA GLN A 44 -3.47 -16.01 -3.56
C GLN A 44 -2.83 -14.92 -2.69
N LEU A 45 -3.65 -14.06 -2.07
CA LEU A 45 -3.18 -13.04 -1.14
C LEU A 45 -2.44 -13.68 0.04
N SER A 46 -3.01 -14.70 0.67
CA SER A 46 -2.39 -15.40 1.81
C SER A 46 -1.02 -15.97 1.44
N HIS A 47 -0.91 -16.58 0.25
CA HIS A 47 0.36 -17.10 -0.25
C HIS A 47 1.38 -15.97 -0.47
N LEU A 48 1.01 -14.90 -1.18
CA LEU A 48 1.91 -13.76 -1.44
C LEU A 48 2.34 -13.06 -0.15
N LEU A 49 1.43 -12.86 0.79
CA LEU A 49 1.75 -12.25 2.08
C LEU A 49 2.64 -13.13 2.95
N LEU A 50 2.60 -14.45 2.77
CA LEU A 50 3.52 -15.38 3.43
C LEU A 50 4.90 -15.38 2.79
N THR A 51 4.99 -15.39 1.46
CA THR A 51 6.27 -15.54 0.74
C THR A 51 7.01 -14.23 0.50
N CYS A 52 6.28 -13.12 0.41
CA CYS A 52 6.84 -11.84 -0.02
C CYS A 52 6.97 -10.81 1.09
N SER A 53 6.47 -11.06 2.31
CA SER A 53 6.71 -10.17 3.44
C SER A 53 8.22 -10.16 3.79
N PRO A 54 8.85 -9.00 4.04
CA PRO A 54 8.25 -7.68 4.32
C PRO A 54 8.14 -6.74 3.11
N THR A 55 8.29 -7.24 1.88
CA THR A 55 8.26 -6.43 0.64
C THR A 55 6.85 -6.08 0.17
N THR A 56 5.83 -6.37 0.99
CA THR A 56 4.44 -5.98 0.83
C THR A 56 4.09 -4.92 1.87
N LEU A 57 3.39 -3.84 1.49
CA LEU A 57 3.06 -2.73 2.38
C LEU A 57 1.57 -2.41 2.35
N GLY A 58 1.00 -2.18 3.52
CA GLY A 58 -0.34 -1.62 3.68
C GLY A 58 -0.29 -0.18 4.20
N MET A 59 -1.28 0.61 3.83
CA MET A 59 -1.57 1.92 4.38
C MET A 59 -2.93 1.90 5.08
N PHE A 60 -2.91 2.42 6.30
CA PHE A 60 -3.99 2.32 7.26
C PHE A 60 -4.26 3.69 7.85
N THR A 61 -5.49 3.89 8.29
CA THR A 61 -5.80 4.95 9.24
C THR A 61 -6.49 4.35 10.46
N THR A 62 -6.50 5.10 11.55
CA THR A 62 -7.32 4.76 12.70
C THR A 62 -8.07 5.99 13.20
N ILE A 63 -9.21 5.74 13.83
CA ILE A 63 -9.91 6.73 14.61
C ILE A 63 -9.33 6.65 16.02
N ILE A 64 -8.60 7.68 16.42
CA ILE A 64 -8.22 7.81 17.83
C ILE A 64 -9.45 8.25 18.62
N GLN A 65 -9.90 7.42 19.57
CA GLN A 65 -10.90 7.82 20.54
C GLN A 65 -10.18 8.52 21.70
N HIS A 66 -10.69 9.67 22.14
CA HIS A 66 -10.05 10.46 23.20
C HIS A 66 -9.90 9.67 24.52
N ASP A 67 -10.76 8.68 24.73
CA ASP A 67 -10.76 7.78 25.89
C ASP A 67 -9.63 6.74 25.85
N ASP A 68 -8.98 6.50 24.70
CA ASP A 68 -7.86 5.54 24.59
C ASP A 68 -6.58 6.04 25.33
N PHE A 69 -6.55 7.32 25.70
CA PHE A 69 -5.42 7.95 26.40
C PHE A 69 -5.66 8.17 27.90
N GLU A 70 -6.90 8.14 28.39
CA GLU A 70 -7.17 8.27 29.82
C GLU A 70 -6.96 6.92 30.53
N GLY A 71 -5.87 6.81 31.30
CA GLY A 71 -5.60 5.68 32.20
C GLY A 71 -4.65 4.60 31.69
N HIS A 72 -4.10 4.73 30.47
CA HIS A 72 -3.10 3.79 29.95
C HIS A 72 -1.67 4.35 30.12
N PRO A 73 -0.69 3.56 30.58
CA PRO A 73 0.70 4.00 30.66
C PRO A 73 1.19 4.49 29.29
N PRO A 74 1.99 5.57 29.21
CA PRO A 74 2.58 6.00 27.95
C PRO A 74 3.40 4.86 27.36
N GLY A 75 3.00 4.35 26.20
CA GLY A 75 3.63 3.22 25.51
C GLY A 75 2.75 1.97 25.31
N LEU A 76 1.53 1.95 25.86
CA LEU A 76 0.61 0.78 25.80
C LEU A 76 -0.60 0.95 24.86
N ALA A 77 -0.63 2.00 24.03
CA ALA A 77 -1.56 2.11 22.90
C ALA A 77 -1.15 1.11 21.79
N LEU A 78 -1.19 -0.18 22.13
CA LEU A 78 -0.74 -1.29 21.31
C LEU A 78 -1.90 -1.74 20.42
N ALA A 79 -1.76 -1.40 19.14
CA ALA A 79 -2.67 -1.70 18.04
C ALA A 79 -4.01 -0.94 18.09
N PRO A 80 -4.27 -0.03 17.12
CA PRO A 80 -5.58 0.58 17.01
C PRO A 80 -6.64 -0.49 16.78
N LYS A 81 -7.65 -0.56 17.66
CA LYS A 81 -8.72 -1.58 17.56
C LYS A 81 -9.53 -1.45 16.27
N ASN A 82 -9.52 -0.26 15.66
CA ASN A 82 -10.25 0.08 14.44
C ASN A 82 -9.29 0.53 13.34
N GLU A 83 -8.45 -0.38 12.84
CA GLU A 83 -7.67 -0.13 11.62
C GLU A 83 -8.59 -0.10 10.39
N ILE A 84 -8.62 1.03 9.70
CA ILE A 84 -9.29 1.20 8.41
C ILE A 84 -8.22 1.08 7.33
N TYR A 85 -8.41 0.14 6.41
CA TYR A 85 -7.51 -0.02 5.26
C TYR A 85 -7.81 1.07 4.23
N LEU A 86 -6.78 1.79 3.81
CA LEU A 86 -6.89 2.78 2.73
C LEU A 86 -6.43 2.19 1.39
N GLY A 87 -5.40 1.36 1.45
CA GLY A 87 -4.82 0.69 0.29
C GLY A 87 -3.60 -0.14 0.67
N PHE A 88 -3.15 -0.96 -0.26
CA PHE A 88 -1.99 -1.81 -0.07
C PHE A 88 -1.32 -2.15 -1.40
N MET A 89 -0.07 -2.60 -1.34
CA MET A 89 0.67 -3.05 -2.50
C MET A 89 1.50 -4.29 -2.19
N ILE A 90 1.64 -5.14 -3.19
CA ILE A 90 2.40 -6.39 -3.09
C ILE A 90 3.61 -6.29 -4.01
N GLY A 91 4.80 -6.33 -3.41
CA GLY A 91 6.05 -6.57 -4.12
C GLY A 91 6.55 -7.98 -3.85
N GLU A 92 7.27 -8.56 -4.81
CA GLU A 92 7.98 -9.82 -4.70
C GLU A 92 9.41 -9.63 -5.19
N THR A 93 10.39 -10.06 -4.40
CA THR A 93 11.79 -10.05 -4.83
C THR A 93 12.11 -11.32 -5.61
N ASP A 94 12.53 -11.14 -6.86
CA ASP A 94 13.13 -12.18 -7.67
C ASP A 94 14.67 -12.06 -7.56
N TYR A 95 15.28 -13.10 -6.98
CA TYR A 95 16.74 -13.20 -6.83
C TYR A 95 17.40 -13.95 -8.02
N GLY A 96 16.68 -14.21 -9.11
CA GLY A 96 17.07 -15.05 -10.25
C GLY A 96 18.38 -14.72 -10.96
N SER A 97 19.00 -15.77 -11.53
CA SER A 97 20.41 -15.99 -11.85
C SER A 97 21.01 -15.16 -13.00
N GLY A 98 21.18 -13.85 -12.85
CA GLY A 98 22.15 -13.13 -13.71
C GLY A 98 22.03 -11.61 -13.80
N GLU A 99 20.81 -11.06 -13.72
CA GLU A 99 20.60 -9.61 -13.89
C GLU A 99 20.63 -8.82 -12.56
N GLY A 100 20.73 -9.52 -11.43
CA GLY A 100 20.69 -8.95 -10.09
C GLY A 100 19.28 -8.88 -9.51
N ALA A 101 19.20 -8.66 -8.19
CA ALA A 101 17.94 -8.66 -7.45
C ALA A 101 16.95 -7.66 -8.07
N THR A 102 15.81 -8.16 -8.55
CA THR A 102 14.73 -7.36 -9.14
C THR A 102 13.49 -7.50 -8.28
N LEU A 103 12.83 -6.39 -7.96
CA LEU A 103 11.58 -6.40 -7.24
C LEU A 103 10.42 -6.20 -8.22
N LYS A 104 9.48 -7.15 -8.26
CA LYS A 104 8.28 -7.09 -9.09
C LYS A 104 7.11 -6.63 -8.26
N ILE A 105 6.40 -5.58 -8.69
CA ILE A 105 5.13 -5.18 -8.07
C ILE A 105 4.01 -5.96 -8.77
N HIS A 106 3.30 -6.79 -8.00
CA HIS A 106 2.12 -7.53 -8.45
C HIS A 106 0.93 -6.60 -8.67
N GLY A 107 0.69 -5.69 -7.72
CA GLY A 107 -0.42 -4.75 -7.82
C GLY A 107 -0.42 -3.71 -6.71
N VAL A 108 -1.20 -2.66 -6.94
CA VAL A 108 -1.50 -1.59 -6.00
C VAL A 108 -3.01 -1.44 -5.94
N TRP A 109 -3.57 -1.64 -4.76
CA TRP A 109 -5.00 -1.53 -4.50
C TRP A 109 -5.25 -0.36 -3.55
N VAL A 110 -6.14 0.54 -3.93
CA VAL A 110 -6.57 1.68 -3.11
C VAL A 110 -8.09 1.71 -3.19
N LEU A 111 -8.78 2.00 -2.07
CA LEU A 111 -10.23 2.15 -2.13
C LEU A 111 -10.58 3.39 -2.96
N PRO A 112 -11.64 3.34 -3.79
CA PRO A 112 -11.95 4.40 -4.74
C PRO A 112 -12.12 5.78 -4.07
N GLU A 113 -12.68 5.81 -2.86
CA GLU A 113 -12.90 7.06 -2.11
C GLU A 113 -11.60 7.79 -1.72
N TYR A 114 -10.45 7.09 -1.74
CA TYR A 114 -9.16 7.64 -1.35
C TYR A 114 -8.17 7.80 -2.52
N GLU A 115 -8.54 7.41 -3.75
CA GLU A 115 -7.66 7.53 -4.92
C GLU A 115 -7.30 9.00 -5.20
N ASP A 116 -8.30 9.89 -5.20
CA ASP A 116 -8.14 11.32 -5.46
C ASP A 116 -7.55 12.10 -4.26
N LEU A 117 -7.41 11.44 -3.11
CA LEU A 117 -6.83 12.01 -1.89
C LEU A 117 -5.31 11.77 -1.80
N GLY A 118 -4.70 11.20 -2.84
CA GLY A 118 -3.26 11.00 -2.93
C GLY A 118 -2.74 9.78 -2.17
N VAL A 119 -3.62 8.89 -1.67
CA VAL A 119 -3.23 7.65 -0.98
C VAL A 119 -2.39 6.75 -1.88
N GLY A 120 -2.76 6.59 -3.15
CA GLY A 120 -1.98 5.79 -4.11
C GLY A 120 -0.57 6.34 -4.31
N ASN A 121 -0.44 7.66 -4.48
CA ASN A 121 0.86 8.32 -4.60
C ASN A 121 1.71 8.12 -3.33
N ALA A 122 1.14 8.37 -2.16
CA ALA A 122 1.83 8.23 -0.89
C ALA A 122 2.27 6.77 -0.63
N LEU A 123 1.45 5.79 -1.04
CA LEU A 123 1.76 4.37 -0.92
C LEU A 123 2.93 3.97 -1.83
N VAL A 124 2.88 4.30 -3.12
CA VAL A 124 3.97 3.97 -4.07
C VAL A 124 5.26 4.70 -3.71
N LYS A 125 5.18 6.01 -3.40
CA LYS A 125 6.35 6.78 -2.99
C LYS A 125 6.95 6.24 -1.69
N GLY A 126 6.13 6.04 -0.66
CA GLY A 126 6.56 5.47 0.62
C GLY A 126 7.09 4.04 0.51
N TYR A 127 6.72 3.30 -0.53
CA TYR A 127 7.32 2.02 -0.88
C TYR A 127 8.72 2.20 -1.45
N THR A 128 8.88 3.05 -2.46
CA THR A 128 10.19 3.31 -3.08
C THR A 128 11.20 3.92 -2.11
N ASP A 129 10.74 4.82 -1.23
CA ASP A 129 11.56 5.46 -0.18
C ASP A 129 12.07 4.46 0.86
N ARG A 130 11.41 3.30 1.03
CA ARG A 130 11.91 2.20 1.86
C ARG A 130 12.84 1.27 1.10
N VAL A 131 12.47 0.91 -0.12
CA VAL A 131 13.20 -0.11 -0.91
C VAL A 131 14.57 0.39 -1.37
N ARG A 132 14.67 1.65 -1.83
CA ARG A 132 15.92 2.18 -2.40
C ARG A 132 17.06 2.26 -1.38
N PRO A 133 16.90 2.90 -0.20
CA PRO A 133 18.00 3.01 0.76
C PRO A 133 18.40 1.66 1.36
N ALA A 134 17.45 0.74 1.50
CA ALA A 134 17.68 -0.61 2.01
C ALA A 134 18.36 -1.53 0.98
N LYS A 135 18.53 -1.09 -0.28
CA LYS A 135 19.14 -1.85 -1.38
C LYS A 135 18.53 -3.24 -1.59
N VAL A 136 17.22 -3.37 -1.41
CA VAL A 136 16.50 -4.65 -1.52
C VAL A 136 16.59 -5.22 -2.94
N ALA A 137 16.56 -4.34 -3.95
CA ALA A 137 16.68 -4.69 -5.35
C ALA A 137 17.40 -3.59 -6.13
N LYS A 138 18.12 -3.95 -7.20
CA LYS A 138 18.73 -3.01 -8.14
C LYS A 138 17.67 -2.25 -8.93
N ARG A 139 16.52 -2.88 -9.17
CA ARG A 139 15.42 -2.34 -9.96
C ARG A 139 14.08 -2.80 -9.42
N ILE A 140 13.09 -1.93 -9.50
CA ILE A 140 11.68 -2.24 -9.29
C ILE A 140 10.97 -2.23 -10.65
N VAL A 141 10.14 -3.23 -10.92
CA VAL A 141 9.42 -3.38 -12.19
C VAL A 141 7.96 -3.68 -11.94
N LYS A 142 7.09 -3.22 -12.84
CA LYS A 142 5.66 -3.55 -12.83
C LYS A 142 5.15 -3.66 -14.26
N ARG A 143 4.35 -4.68 -14.54
CA ARG A 143 3.47 -4.67 -15.72
C ARG A 143 2.23 -3.84 -15.39
N ILE A 144 1.85 -2.99 -16.33
CA ILE A 144 0.72 -2.08 -16.23
C ILE A 144 -0.13 -2.24 -17.49
N ASP A 145 -1.42 -2.52 -17.31
CA ASP A 145 -2.39 -2.54 -18.40
C ASP A 145 -2.89 -1.12 -18.72
N ASP A 146 -3.66 -0.96 -19.78
CA ASP A 146 -4.11 0.35 -20.25
C ASP A 146 -5.06 1.05 -19.24
N GLU A 147 -5.86 0.29 -18.51
CA GLU A 147 -6.80 0.82 -17.52
C GLU A 147 -6.06 1.36 -16.29
N GLU A 148 -5.15 0.57 -15.73
CA GLU A 148 -4.31 0.98 -14.62
C GLU A 148 -3.38 2.13 -15.03
N LYS A 149 -2.87 2.12 -16.27
CA LYS A 149 -2.05 3.21 -16.80
C LYS A 149 -2.84 4.52 -16.86
N ALA A 150 -4.08 4.50 -17.36
CA ALA A 150 -4.92 5.70 -17.39
C ALA A 150 -5.22 6.24 -15.99
N ARG A 151 -5.43 5.35 -15.01
CA ARG A 151 -5.82 5.71 -13.63
C ARG A 151 -4.64 6.12 -12.74
N ALA A 152 -3.55 5.35 -12.77
CA ALA A 152 -2.53 5.34 -11.72
C ALA A 152 -1.13 5.72 -12.19
N MET A 153 -0.91 5.97 -13.50
CA MET A 153 0.42 6.31 -14.03
C MET A 153 1.07 7.47 -13.28
N LYS A 154 0.30 8.49 -12.89
CA LYS A 154 0.81 9.63 -12.11
C LYS A 154 1.45 9.20 -10.79
N TRP A 155 0.89 8.21 -10.09
CA TRP A 155 1.46 7.71 -8.83
C TRP A 155 2.86 7.12 -9.05
N TYR A 156 3.04 6.39 -10.15
CA TYR A 156 4.32 5.78 -10.49
C TYR A 156 5.34 6.82 -10.96
N VAL A 157 4.96 7.73 -11.85
CA VAL A 157 5.85 8.78 -12.37
C VAL A 157 6.35 9.69 -11.25
N ASP A 158 5.47 10.11 -10.34
CA ASP A 158 5.83 10.94 -9.18
C ASP A 158 6.77 10.21 -8.21
N ALA A 159 6.70 8.87 -8.15
CA ALA A 159 7.63 8.03 -7.39
C ALA A 159 8.95 7.73 -8.15
N GLY A 160 9.10 8.25 -9.37
CA GLY A 160 10.30 8.15 -10.18
C GLY A 160 10.32 7.00 -11.19
N PHE A 161 9.22 6.25 -11.36
CA PHE A 161 9.14 5.23 -12.39
C PHE A 161 9.11 5.85 -13.79
N ALA A 162 9.73 5.17 -14.74
CA ALA A 162 9.65 5.47 -16.16
C ALA A 162 9.03 4.29 -16.92
N VAL A 163 8.40 4.57 -18.06
CA VAL A 163 7.97 3.52 -19.00
C VAL A 163 9.20 2.88 -19.62
N ASP A 164 9.23 1.56 -19.70
CA ASP A 164 10.29 0.83 -20.38
C ASP A 164 10.26 1.20 -21.88
N PRO A 165 11.37 1.70 -22.46
CA PRO A 165 11.42 2.07 -23.88
C PRO A 165 11.10 0.92 -24.84
N TRP A 166 11.29 -0.32 -24.39
CA TRP A 166 11.14 -1.52 -25.21
C TRP A 166 9.83 -2.27 -24.95
N GLU A 167 9.14 -1.98 -23.84
CA GLU A 167 7.89 -2.62 -23.44
C GLU A 167 6.95 -1.59 -22.80
N THR A 168 6.03 -1.00 -23.58
CA THR A 168 5.16 0.10 -23.13
C THR A 168 4.13 -0.27 -22.05
N SER A 169 3.94 -1.58 -21.84
CA SER A 169 3.14 -2.18 -20.77
C SER A 169 3.98 -2.48 -19.52
N ARG A 170 5.22 -2.01 -19.46
CA ARG A 170 6.13 -2.15 -18.33
C ARG A 170 6.62 -0.78 -17.88
N ILE A 171 6.63 -0.60 -16.57
CA ILE A 171 7.28 0.53 -15.91
C ILE A 171 8.42 0.02 -15.03
N MET A 172 9.46 0.84 -14.89
CA MET A 172 10.67 0.48 -14.17
C MET A 172 11.23 1.66 -13.39
N LEU A 173 11.88 1.36 -12.28
CA LEU A 173 12.63 2.30 -11.46
C LEU A 173 13.96 1.67 -11.08
N ASP A 174 15.06 2.26 -11.54
CA ASP A 174 16.41 1.88 -11.09
C ASP A 174 16.65 2.43 -9.68
N CYS A 175 17.17 1.59 -8.79
CA CYS A 175 17.33 1.91 -7.38
C CYS A 175 18.73 2.43 -7.07
N PHE A 176 19.77 1.78 -7.61
CA PHE A 176 21.20 2.12 -7.45
C PHE A 176 22.10 1.40 -8.46
#